data_AF-A0A953N5E0-F1
#
_entry.id   AF-A0A953N5E0-F1
#
_cell.length_a   1.000
_cell.length_b   1.000
_cell.length_c   1.000
_cell.angle_alpha   90.00
_cell.angle_beta   90.00
_cell.angle_gamma   90.00
#
_symmetry.space_group_name_H-M   'P 1'
#
loop_
_entity.id
_entity.type
_entity.pdbx_description
1 polymer ?
#
loop_
_entity_poly.entity_id
_entity_poly.type
_entity_poly.pdbx_seq_one_letter_code
_entity_poly.pdbx_strand_id
1 'polypeptide(L)'
;MFIAAGSLLSMALYLPIIDDVIFNKFSNREAQGAFYSFKILFEVIPAFLTKRYLLLPFMALGLFVLYKTTDTKEKLYFVSLITLFFIPFILSFLHQKAPFSRVFITLAPVFGILTTILIAKFIDAQVHFKYTRIIQIVITVYCVFIFVNESERNHFIIAENLVEKGKVDQGLYRNYYLGNFYAQDSTMKYLKSVYRGDPVFKLNQLDQPSTDMYLNKYQIPFTTVDSIGNITSQLIAQRPVYILTTFRKNTLDDLEKLSGITFEVLTNDYTFTNIIRVIQTPVR
;
A
#
# COMPACT_ATOMS: atom_id res chain seq x y z
N MET A 1 -7.18 28.30 -21.00
CA MET A 1 -5.99 28.24 -21.90
C MET A 1 -4.79 27.63 -21.19
N PHE A 2 -4.33 28.17 -20.04
CA PHE A 2 -3.19 27.61 -19.29
C PHE A 2 -3.37 26.16 -18.81
N ILE A 3 -4.56 25.79 -18.33
CA ILE A 3 -4.86 24.41 -17.90
C ILE A 3 -4.72 23.43 -19.07
N ALA A 4 -5.30 23.75 -20.23
CA ALA A 4 -5.23 22.90 -21.41
C ALA A 4 -3.79 22.76 -21.94
N ALA A 5 -3.02 23.86 -21.96
CA ALA A 5 -1.61 23.82 -22.32
C ALA A 5 -0.79 22.97 -21.34
N GLY A 6 -1.04 23.08 -20.04
CA GLY A 6 -0.40 22.25 -19.01
C GLY A 6 -0.75 20.77 -19.15
N SER A 7 -2.01 20.43 -19.43
CA SER A 7 -2.43 19.05 -19.68
C SER A 7 -1.77 18.47 -20.94
N LEU A 8 -1.70 19.23 -22.03
CA LEU A 8 -1.04 18.82 -23.26
C LEU A 8 0.47 18.63 -23.07
N LEU A 9 1.13 19.55 -22.36
CA LEU A 9 2.55 19.43 -22.03
C LEU A 9 2.82 18.19 -21.16
N SER A 10 1.97 17.92 -20.17
CA SER A 10 2.05 16.71 -19.35
C SER A 10 1.92 15.44 -20.20
N MET A 11 0.92 15.37 -21.09
CA MET A 11 0.78 14.23 -22.02
C MET A 11 2.00 14.08 -22.92
N ALA A 12 2.52 15.18 -23.47
CA ALA A 12 3.70 15.15 -24.33
C ALA A 12 4.95 14.63 -23.60
N LEU A 13 5.15 15.01 -22.34
CA LEU A 13 6.23 14.51 -21.50
C LEU A 13 6.08 13.02 -21.14
N TYR A 14 4.84 12.49 -21.14
CA TYR A 14 4.57 11.08 -20.90
C TYR A 14 4.69 10.20 -22.15
N LEU A 15 4.61 10.76 -23.36
CA LEU A 15 4.70 10.00 -24.62
C LEU A 15 5.89 9.03 -24.68
N PRO A 16 7.12 9.38 -24.27
CA PRO A 16 8.27 8.47 -24.38
C PRO A 16 8.17 7.20 -23.55
N ILE A 17 7.35 7.20 -22.50
CA ILE A 17 7.18 6.08 -21.55
C ILE A 17 5.74 5.56 -21.52
N ILE A 18 4.90 6.01 -22.45
CA ILE A 18 3.46 5.74 -22.39
C ILE A 18 3.16 4.25 -22.50
N ASP A 19 3.93 3.53 -23.32
CA ASP A 19 3.78 2.09 -23.49
C ASP A 19 4.15 1.34 -22.20
N ASP A 20 5.24 1.73 -21.54
CA ASP A 20 5.65 1.17 -20.25
C ASP A 20 4.68 1.50 -19.12
N VAL A 21 3.96 2.62 -19.21
CA VAL A 21 2.95 3.04 -18.23
C VAL A 21 1.62 2.32 -18.46
N ILE A 22 1.18 2.20 -19.71
CA ILE A 22 -0.13 1.62 -20.08
C ILE A 22 -0.08 0.09 -20.10
N PHE A 23 0.96 -0.51 -20.67
CA PHE A 23 1.07 -1.95 -20.92
C PHE A 23 1.89 -2.72 -19.88
N ASN A 24 2.07 -2.14 -18.71
CA ASN A 24 2.83 -2.77 -17.62
C ASN A 24 2.06 -3.96 -17.00
N LYS A 25 2.80 -4.95 -16.47
CA LYS A 25 2.24 -6.18 -15.88
C LYS A 25 1.26 -5.98 -14.71
N PHE A 26 1.31 -4.82 -14.07
CA PHE A 26 0.46 -4.40 -12.96
C PHE A 26 -0.80 -3.64 -13.41
N SER A 27 -0.77 -2.99 -14.58
CA SER A 27 -1.94 -2.33 -15.20
C SER A 27 -2.72 -3.27 -16.12
N ASN A 28 -2.07 -4.29 -16.68
CA ASN A 28 -2.65 -5.20 -17.68
C ASN A 28 -3.10 -6.55 -17.07
N ARG A 29 -3.75 -6.52 -15.90
CA ARG A 29 -4.40 -7.69 -15.31
C ARG A 29 -5.80 -7.87 -15.89
N GLU A 30 -6.06 -9.03 -16.47
CA GLU A 30 -7.39 -9.42 -16.93
C GLU A 30 -8.37 -9.43 -15.74
N ALA A 31 -9.55 -8.85 -15.95
CA ALA A 31 -10.62 -8.93 -14.99
C ALA A 31 -11.20 -10.36 -14.94
N GLN A 32 -11.53 -10.85 -13.74
CA GLN A 32 -12.22 -12.13 -13.54
C GLN A 32 -13.71 -12.06 -13.90
N GLY A 33 -14.07 -11.28 -14.93
CA GLY A 33 -15.43 -11.03 -15.39
C GLY A 33 -15.82 -9.55 -15.43
N ALA A 34 -16.88 -9.25 -16.19
CA ALA A 34 -17.28 -7.88 -16.52
C ALA A 34 -17.61 -6.99 -15.31
N PHE A 35 -18.07 -7.59 -14.21
CA PHE A 35 -18.48 -6.85 -13.02
C PHE A 35 -17.35 -6.64 -11.99
N TYR A 36 -16.15 -7.14 -12.25
CA TYR A 36 -15.04 -7.01 -11.31
C TYR A 36 -14.68 -5.53 -11.04
N SER A 37 -14.80 -4.66 -12.04
CA SER A 37 -14.53 -3.22 -11.86
C SER A 37 -15.53 -2.54 -10.91
N PHE A 38 -16.77 -3.04 -10.80
CA PHE A 38 -17.72 -2.56 -9.79
C PHE A 38 -17.31 -2.99 -8.39
N LYS A 39 -16.75 -4.19 -8.22
CA LYS A 39 -16.20 -4.63 -6.94
C LYS A 39 -15.09 -3.68 -6.48
N ILE A 40 -14.20 -3.26 -7.37
CA ILE A 40 -13.14 -2.28 -7.06
C ILE A 40 -13.75 -0.96 -6.58
N LEU A 41 -14.82 -0.48 -7.20
CA LEU A 41 -15.51 0.75 -6.76
C LEU A 41 -15.99 0.62 -5.30
N PHE A 42 -16.64 -0.50 -4.96
CA PHE A 42 -17.12 -0.77 -3.60
C PHE A 42 -16.00 -1.00 -2.58
N GLU A 43 -14.80 -1.36 -3.02
CA GLU A 43 -13.61 -1.44 -2.15
C GLU A 43 -12.94 -0.07 -1.96
N VAL A 44 -12.88 0.74 -3.03
CA VAL A 44 -12.13 2.01 -3.06
C VAL A 44 -12.87 3.14 -2.35
N ILE A 45 -14.18 3.28 -2.55
CA ILE A 45 -14.94 4.38 -1.91
C ILE A 45 -14.86 4.32 -0.37
N PRO A 46 -15.11 3.17 0.29
CA PRO A 46 -14.97 3.08 1.74
C PRO A 46 -13.52 3.31 2.21
N ALA A 47 -12.53 2.94 1.39
CA ALA A 47 -11.12 3.18 1.70
C ALA A 47 -10.81 4.69 1.80
N PHE A 48 -11.37 5.53 0.92
CA PHE A 48 -11.22 6.98 1.01
C PHE A 48 -11.78 7.58 2.30
N LEU A 49 -12.88 7.01 2.82
CA LEU A 49 -13.43 7.45 4.10
C LEU A 49 -12.51 7.10 5.28
N THR A 50 -11.68 6.06 5.20
CA THR A 50 -10.75 5.68 6.28
C THR A 50 -11.49 5.56 7.64
N LYS A 51 -12.66 4.91 7.64
CA LYS A 51 -13.58 4.80 8.80
C LYS A 51 -14.12 6.13 9.36
N ARG A 52 -13.98 7.25 8.65
CA ARG A 52 -14.57 8.55 9.03
C ARG A 52 -16.07 8.61 8.73
N TYR A 53 -16.83 7.60 9.17
CA TYR A 53 -18.25 7.46 8.85
C TYR A 53 -19.12 8.55 9.46
N LEU A 54 -18.65 9.23 10.52
CA LEU A 54 -19.36 10.38 11.09
C LEU A 54 -19.43 11.58 10.12
N LEU A 55 -18.64 11.60 9.04
CA LEU A 55 -18.74 12.63 8.02
C LEU A 55 -19.95 12.42 7.08
N LEU A 56 -20.46 11.19 6.96
CA LEU A 56 -21.53 10.86 6.01
C LEU A 56 -22.83 11.65 6.27
N PRO A 57 -23.31 11.82 7.51
CA PRO A 57 -24.48 12.67 7.77
C PRO A 57 -24.28 14.12 7.32
N PHE A 58 -23.10 14.71 7.59
CA PHE A 58 -22.79 16.09 7.16
C PHE A 58 -22.73 16.20 5.64
N MET A 59 -22.18 15.19 4.96
CA MET A 59 -22.16 15.13 3.50
C MET A 59 -23.58 15.03 2.91
N ALA A 60 -24.44 14.19 3.49
CA ALA A 60 -25.82 14.01 3.04
C ALA A 60 -26.64 15.30 3.21
N LEU A 61 -26.51 15.97 4.37
CA LEU A 61 -27.16 17.26 4.62
C LEU A 61 -26.60 18.36 3.71
N GLY A 62 -25.29 18.36 3.48
CA GLY A 62 -24.63 19.27 2.54
C GLY A 62 -25.13 19.12 1.11
N LEU A 63 -25.35 17.88 0.68
CA LEU A 63 -25.89 17.57 -0.64
C LEU A 63 -27.33 18.06 -0.78
N PHE A 64 -28.15 17.88 0.26
CA PHE A 64 -29.51 18.41 0.29
C PHE A 64 -29.54 19.93 0.18
N VAL A 65 -28.68 20.63 0.94
CA VAL A 65 -28.53 22.09 0.87
C VAL A 65 -28.10 22.51 -0.53
N LEU A 66 -27.03 21.89 -1.08
CA LEU A 66 -26.55 22.18 -2.43
C LEU A 66 -27.67 22.05 -3.48
N TYR A 67 -28.47 20.99 -3.39
CA TYR A 67 -29.59 20.79 -4.31
C TYR A 67 -30.65 21.90 -4.20
N LYS A 68 -30.97 22.33 -2.98
CA LYS A 68 -32.07 23.28 -2.69
C LYS A 68 -31.71 24.74 -2.90
N THR A 69 -30.50 25.17 -2.52
CA THR A 69 -30.20 26.60 -2.32
C THR A 69 -29.21 27.17 -3.32
N THR A 70 -28.58 26.32 -4.12
CA THR A 70 -27.42 26.72 -4.93
C THR A 70 -27.78 26.97 -6.40
N ASP A 71 -27.10 27.94 -7.01
CA ASP A 71 -27.23 28.26 -8.43
C ASP A 71 -26.82 27.08 -9.34
N THR A 72 -27.39 27.06 -10.54
CA THR A 72 -27.14 26.08 -11.60
C THR A 72 -25.64 25.95 -11.92
N LYS A 73 -24.87 27.05 -11.88
CA LYS A 73 -23.42 27.00 -12.16
C LYS A 73 -22.66 26.16 -11.15
N GLU A 74 -22.92 26.34 -9.86
CA GLU A 74 -22.21 25.60 -8.82
C GLU A 74 -22.66 24.14 -8.78
N LYS A 75 -23.94 23.85 -9.07
CA LYS A 75 -24.41 22.47 -9.32
C LYS A 75 -23.64 21.81 -10.47
N LEU A 76 -23.43 22.54 -11.57
CA LEU A 76 -22.66 22.04 -12.72
C LEU A 76 -21.20 21.74 -12.35
N TYR A 77 -20.55 22.61 -11.57
CA TYR A 77 -19.18 22.36 -11.09
C TYR A 77 -19.12 21.14 -10.17
N PHE A 78 -20.09 20.98 -9.28
CA PHE A 78 -20.17 19.79 -8.41
C PHE A 78 -20.37 18.50 -9.22
N VAL A 79 -21.25 18.51 -10.21
CA VAL A 79 -21.44 17.38 -11.14
C VAL A 79 -20.16 17.10 -11.93
N SER A 80 -19.41 18.13 -12.33
CA SER A 80 -18.13 17.99 -13.02
C SER A 80 -17.08 17.31 -12.13
N LEU A 81 -17.03 17.64 -10.83
CA LEU A 81 -16.16 16.99 -9.86
C LEU A 81 -16.53 15.53 -9.62
N ILE A 82 -17.83 15.22 -9.50
CA ILE A 82 -18.33 13.84 -9.44
C ILE A 82 -17.88 13.09 -10.68
N THR A 83 -18.09 13.66 -11.86
CA THR A 83 -17.71 13.03 -13.13
C THR A 83 -16.21 12.75 -13.17
N LEU A 84 -15.37 13.71 -12.77
CA LEU A 84 -13.93 13.53 -12.69
C LEU A 84 -13.52 12.39 -11.74
N PHE A 85 -14.21 12.26 -10.59
CA PHE A 85 -13.97 11.18 -9.64
C PHE A 85 -14.35 9.80 -10.21
N PHE A 86 -15.47 9.71 -10.94
CA PHE A 86 -15.98 8.43 -11.46
C PHE A 86 -15.37 7.99 -12.81
N ILE A 87 -14.83 8.91 -13.62
CA ILE A 87 -14.23 8.60 -14.94
C ILE A 87 -13.22 7.45 -14.87
N PRO A 88 -12.24 7.40 -13.94
CA PRO A 88 -11.26 6.31 -13.91
C PRO A 88 -11.88 4.93 -13.69
N PHE A 89 -12.99 4.84 -12.94
CA PHE A 89 -13.71 3.58 -12.74
C PHE A 89 -14.45 3.17 -14.01
N ILE A 90 -15.05 4.13 -14.72
CA ILE A 90 -15.72 3.89 -16.01
C ILE A 90 -14.70 3.40 -17.04
N LEU A 91 -13.53 4.05 -17.15
CA LEU A 91 -12.47 3.63 -18.06
C LEU A 91 -11.93 2.24 -17.69
N SER A 92 -11.77 1.95 -16.40
CA SER A 92 -11.37 0.61 -15.94
C SER A 92 -12.39 -0.46 -16.33
N PHE A 93 -13.68 -0.16 -16.24
CA PHE A 93 -14.76 -1.04 -16.66
C PHE A 93 -14.79 -1.25 -18.18
N LEU A 94 -14.68 -0.18 -18.97
CA LEU A 94 -14.66 -0.26 -20.44
C LEU A 94 -13.46 -1.07 -20.95
N HIS A 95 -12.29 -0.94 -20.32
CA HIS A 95 -11.10 -1.71 -20.68
C HIS A 95 -11.11 -3.15 -20.15
N GLN A 96 -12.09 -3.54 -19.34
CA GLN A 96 -12.17 -4.88 -18.72
C GLN A 96 -10.89 -5.25 -17.95
N LYS A 97 -10.25 -4.24 -17.34
CA LYS A 97 -9.02 -4.39 -16.55
C LYS A 97 -9.33 -4.38 -15.07
N ALA A 98 -8.53 -5.13 -14.31
CA ALA A 98 -8.59 -5.21 -12.85
C ALA A 98 -7.35 -4.56 -12.21
N PRO A 99 -7.22 -3.21 -12.26
CA PRO A 99 -6.12 -2.52 -11.62
C PRO A 99 -6.18 -2.74 -10.11
N PHE A 100 -5.00 -2.77 -9.47
CA PHE A 100 -4.94 -2.76 -8.00
C PHE A 100 -5.63 -1.51 -7.45
N SER A 101 -6.38 -1.64 -6.34
CA SER A 101 -7.12 -0.51 -5.75
C SER A 101 -6.22 0.67 -5.35
N ARG A 102 -4.93 0.44 -5.08
CA ARG A 102 -3.94 1.51 -4.83
C ARG A 102 -3.74 2.48 -6.00
N VAL A 103 -4.04 2.08 -7.24
CA VAL A 103 -3.89 2.94 -8.42
C VAL A 103 -4.84 4.15 -8.34
N PHE A 104 -5.97 4.00 -7.66
CA PHE A 104 -6.95 5.06 -7.47
C PHE A 104 -6.56 6.10 -6.42
N ILE A 105 -5.39 5.99 -5.77
CA ILE A 105 -4.91 6.98 -4.77
C ILE A 105 -4.88 8.41 -5.32
N THR A 106 -4.69 8.56 -6.63
CA THR A 106 -4.72 9.84 -7.34
C THR A 106 -6.08 10.55 -7.27
N LEU A 107 -7.16 9.83 -6.93
CA LEU A 107 -8.49 10.41 -6.71
C LEU A 107 -8.70 10.95 -5.29
N ALA A 108 -7.78 10.71 -4.35
CA ALA A 108 -7.89 11.21 -2.98
C ALA A 108 -8.10 12.73 -2.88
N PRO A 109 -7.38 13.57 -3.66
CA PRO A 109 -7.60 15.02 -3.65
C PRO A 109 -9.01 15.41 -4.13
N VAL A 110 -9.51 14.76 -5.19
CA VAL A 110 -10.85 15.01 -5.74
C VAL A 110 -11.91 14.62 -4.71
N PHE A 111 -11.76 13.45 -4.08
CA PHE A 111 -12.63 13.00 -3.00
C PHE A 111 -12.62 13.95 -1.80
N GLY A 112 -11.44 14.46 -1.43
CA GLY A 112 -11.28 15.45 -0.37
C GLY A 112 -12.07 16.72 -0.67
N ILE A 113 -11.93 17.27 -1.88
CA ILE A 113 -12.69 18.45 -2.32
C ILE A 113 -14.20 18.19 -2.28
N LEU A 114 -14.67 17.06 -2.85
CA LEU A 114 -16.09 16.68 -2.83
C LEU A 114 -16.64 16.65 -1.40
N THR A 115 -15.90 16.01 -0.49
CA THR A 115 -16.30 15.88 0.92
C THR A 115 -16.32 17.25 1.61
N THR A 116 -15.28 18.06 1.43
CA THR A 116 -15.16 19.39 2.04
C THR A 116 -16.24 20.33 1.56
N ILE A 117 -16.56 20.37 0.26
CA ILE A 117 -17.61 21.24 -0.28
C ILE A 117 -18.95 20.93 0.38
N LEU A 118 -19.34 19.65 0.46
CA LEU A 118 -20.62 19.26 1.06
C LEU A 118 -20.69 19.63 2.54
N ILE A 119 -19.64 19.30 3.31
CA ILE A 119 -19.59 19.62 4.74
C ILE A 119 -19.63 21.14 4.96
N ALA A 120 -18.84 21.91 4.21
CA ALA A 120 -18.82 23.36 4.32
C ALA A 120 -20.19 23.96 3.99
N LYS A 121 -20.84 23.51 2.91
CA LYS A 121 -22.18 23.96 2.52
C LYS A 121 -23.22 23.74 3.60
N PHE A 122 -23.19 22.59 4.26
CA PHE A 122 -24.10 22.33 5.37
C PHE A 122 -23.85 23.30 6.54
N ILE A 123 -22.59 23.44 6.96
CA ILE A 123 -22.23 24.27 8.11
C ILE A 123 -22.59 25.74 7.82
N ASP A 124 -22.24 26.26 6.64
CA ASP A 124 -22.46 27.67 6.29
C ASP A 124 -23.95 28.02 6.14
N ALA A 125 -24.78 27.06 5.71
CA ALA A 125 -26.21 27.32 5.48
C ALA A 125 -27.08 27.16 6.73
N GLN A 126 -26.69 26.31 7.69
CA GLN A 126 -27.57 25.90 8.81
C GLN A 126 -27.06 26.32 10.18
N VAL A 127 -25.79 26.73 10.29
CA VAL A 127 -25.15 26.97 11.59
C VAL A 127 -24.87 28.46 11.75
N HIS A 128 -25.27 29.02 12.89
CA HIS A 128 -24.88 30.38 13.26
C HIS A 128 -23.35 30.52 13.27
N PHE A 129 -22.84 31.66 12.75
CA PHE A 129 -21.41 31.93 12.54
C PHE A 129 -20.50 31.59 13.74
N LYS A 130 -20.99 31.82 14.98
CA LYS A 130 -20.33 31.43 16.23
C LYS A 130 -20.03 29.93 16.33
N TYR A 131 -20.98 29.08 15.94
CA TYR A 131 -20.88 27.63 16.05
C TYR A 131 -20.21 27.00 14.83
N THR A 132 -20.20 27.67 13.67
CA THR A 132 -19.47 27.25 12.45
C THR A 132 -18.01 26.92 12.76
N ARG A 133 -17.31 27.81 13.47
CA ARG A 133 -15.89 27.58 13.83
C ARG A 133 -15.70 26.41 14.78
N ILE A 134 -16.58 26.26 15.76
CA ILE A 134 -16.52 25.15 16.71
C ILE A 134 -16.71 23.81 15.99
N ILE A 135 -17.71 23.70 15.11
CA ILE A 135 -17.97 22.47 14.34
C ILE A 135 -16.78 22.16 13.41
N GLN A 136 -16.20 23.16 12.73
CA GLN A 136 -15.00 22.97 11.91
C GLN A 136 -13.83 22.41 12.73
N ILE A 137 -13.60 22.95 13.93
CA ILE A 137 -12.56 22.46 14.84
C ILE A 137 -12.84 21.02 15.27
N VAL A 138 -14.08 20.71 15.68
CA VAL A 138 -14.47 19.36 16.12
C VAL A 138 -14.29 18.35 14.99
N ILE A 139 -14.72 18.66 13.76
CA ILE A 139 -14.54 17.79 12.59
C ILE A 139 -13.05 17.60 12.30
N THR A 140 -12.24 18.66 12.41
CA THR A 140 -10.79 18.58 12.19
C THR A 140 -10.12 17.68 13.22
N VAL A 141 -10.43 17.87 14.51
CA VAL A 141 -9.91 17.02 15.59
C VAL A 141 -10.33 15.56 15.39
N TYR A 142 -11.58 15.32 15.02
CA TYR A 142 -12.06 13.97 14.68
C TYR A 142 -11.26 13.35 13.52
N CYS A 143 -11.07 14.08 12.43
CA CYS A 143 -10.33 13.60 11.26
C CYS A 143 -8.87 13.27 11.59
N VAL A 144 -8.21 14.10 12.39
CA VAL A 144 -6.83 13.90 12.86
C VAL A 144 -6.75 12.70 13.81
N PHE A 145 -7.67 12.61 14.78
CA PHE A 145 -7.72 11.49 15.72
C PHE A 145 -7.89 10.15 14.98
N ILE A 146 -8.85 10.05 14.06
CA ILE A 146 -9.06 8.84 13.26
C ILE A 146 -7.84 8.55 12.38
N PHE A 147 -7.21 9.58 11.81
CA PHE A 147 -6.00 9.40 11.01
C PHE A 147 -4.86 8.76 11.81
N VAL A 148 -4.54 9.31 12.99
CA VAL A 148 -3.47 8.78 13.86
C VAL A 148 -3.79 7.34 14.28
N ASN A 149 -5.00 7.10 14.81
CA ASN A 149 -5.44 5.79 15.28
C ASN A 149 -5.43 4.72 14.18
N GLU A 150 -5.94 5.05 12.98
CA GLU A 150 -5.95 4.09 11.88
C GLU A 150 -4.58 3.91 11.21
N SER A 151 -3.70 4.92 11.24
CA SER A 151 -2.32 4.76 10.77
C SER A 151 -1.56 3.72 11.60
N GLU A 152 -1.61 3.82 12.93
CA GLU A 152 -0.97 2.86 13.82
C GLU A 152 -1.58 1.46 13.70
N ARG A 153 -2.91 1.38 13.71
CA ARG A 153 -3.63 0.12 13.56
C ARG A 153 -3.34 -0.56 12.23
N ASN A 154 -3.23 0.19 11.15
CA ASN A 154 -2.90 -0.37 9.85
C ASN A 154 -1.48 -0.92 9.81
N HIS A 155 -0.50 -0.25 10.43
CA HIS A 155 0.86 -0.80 10.55
C HIS A 155 0.88 -2.15 11.26
N PHE A 156 0.17 -2.26 12.39
CA PHE A 156 0.08 -3.51 13.14
C PHE A 156 -0.57 -4.63 12.32
N ILE A 157 -1.73 -4.37 11.72
CA ILE A 157 -2.48 -5.39 10.98
C ILE A 157 -1.71 -5.87 9.74
N ILE A 158 -1.04 -4.96 9.03
CA ILE A 158 -0.29 -5.36 7.84
C ILE A 158 0.93 -6.20 8.25
N ALA A 159 1.63 -5.83 9.33
CA ALA A 159 2.76 -6.60 9.83
C ALA A 159 2.32 -8.00 10.29
N GLU A 160 1.23 -8.10 11.05
CA GLU A 160 0.63 -9.37 11.48
C GLU A 160 0.22 -10.24 10.28
N ASN A 161 -0.50 -9.66 9.30
CA ASN A 161 -0.93 -10.39 8.11
C ASN A 161 0.26 -10.93 7.31
N LEU A 162 1.34 -10.16 7.19
CA LEU A 162 2.52 -10.54 6.43
C LEU A 162 3.35 -11.61 7.17
N VAL A 163 3.63 -11.40 8.45
CA VAL A 163 4.54 -12.23 9.26
C VAL A 163 3.86 -13.53 9.68
N GLU A 164 2.61 -13.47 10.14
CA GLU A 164 1.92 -14.63 10.73
C GLU A 164 1.06 -15.41 9.74
N LYS A 165 0.37 -14.69 8.86
CA LYS A 165 -0.62 -15.29 7.94
C LYS A 165 -0.10 -15.44 6.51
N GLY A 166 1.10 -14.94 6.22
CA GLY A 166 1.68 -14.92 4.88
C GLY A 166 0.81 -14.22 3.84
N LYS A 167 -0.03 -13.27 4.28
CA LYS A 167 -0.99 -12.56 3.42
C LYS A 167 -0.52 -11.14 3.15
N VAL A 168 -0.59 -10.77 1.88
CA VAL A 168 -0.16 -9.47 1.39
C VAL A 168 -1.36 -8.56 1.19
N ASP A 169 -1.39 -7.41 1.89
CA ASP A 169 -2.40 -6.37 1.69
C ASP A 169 -1.82 -5.22 0.84
N GLN A 170 -2.31 -5.09 -0.40
CA GLN A 170 -1.93 -4.06 -1.38
C GLN A 170 -3.07 -3.09 -1.72
N GLY A 171 -4.02 -2.96 -0.80
CA GLY A 171 -5.20 -2.13 -0.98
C GLY A 171 -4.89 -0.63 -0.91
N LEU A 172 -5.88 0.20 -1.27
CA LEU A 172 -5.78 1.65 -1.05
C LEU A 172 -5.67 2.00 0.44
N TYR A 173 -6.41 1.28 1.28
CA TYR A 173 -6.46 1.52 2.72
C TYR A 173 -5.28 0.93 3.50
N ARG A 174 -4.85 -0.27 3.10
CA ARG A 174 -3.76 -1.03 3.72
C ARG A 174 -2.79 -1.41 2.63
N ASN A 175 -1.67 -0.70 2.62
CA ASN A 175 -0.63 -0.87 1.64
C ASN A 175 0.71 -1.11 2.37
N TYR A 176 1.23 -2.33 2.28
CA TYR A 176 2.46 -2.69 3.00
C TYR A 176 3.68 -1.88 2.56
N TYR A 177 3.69 -1.30 1.35
CA TYR A 177 4.77 -0.43 0.90
C TYR A 177 4.92 0.84 1.75
N LEU A 178 3.86 1.24 2.48
CA LEU A 178 3.87 2.43 3.33
C LEU A 178 4.14 2.10 4.80
N GLY A 179 4.30 0.82 5.15
CA GLY A 179 4.51 0.42 6.54
C GLY A 179 5.94 0.69 7.02
N ASN A 180 6.08 1.15 8.26
CA ASN A 180 7.41 1.33 8.89
C ASN A 180 8.26 0.05 8.93
N PHE A 181 7.62 -1.13 8.89
CA PHE A 181 8.31 -2.42 8.82
C PHE A 181 8.94 -2.70 7.44
N TYR A 182 8.54 -1.97 6.39
CA TYR A 182 9.13 -2.02 5.06
C TYR A 182 10.37 -1.11 5.01
N ALA A 183 11.43 -1.53 5.69
CA ALA A 183 12.66 -0.76 5.86
C ALA A 183 13.86 -1.43 5.17
N GLN A 184 13.73 -1.74 3.87
CA GLN A 184 14.72 -2.53 3.11
C GLN A 184 16.15 -2.01 3.24
N ASP A 185 16.37 -0.70 3.10
CA ASP A 185 17.72 -0.13 3.16
C ASP A 185 18.37 -0.33 4.54
N SER A 186 17.63 -0.10 5.63
CA SER A 186 18.15 -0.29 6.98
C SER A 186 18.37 -1.76 7.31
N THR A 187 17.48 -2.65 6.87
CA THR A 187 17.65 -4.11 7.01
C THR A 187 18.90 -4.59 6.27
N MET A 188 19.12 -4.16 5.03
CA MET A 188 20.31 -4.58 4.25
C MET A 188 21.60 -3.95 4.79
N LYS A 189 21.54 -2.71 5.29
CA LYS A 189 22.66 -2.09 6.01
C LYS A 189 23.02 -2.87 7.27
N TYR A 190 22.02 -3.33 8.03
CA TYR A 190 22.22 -4.17 9.19
C TYR A 190 22.83 -5.52 8.80
N LEU A 191 22.31 -6.19 7.77
CA LEU A 191 22.92 -7.41 7.23
C LEU A 191 24.41 -7.19 6.91
N LYS A 192 24.76 -6.10 6.21
CA LYS A 192 26.15 -5.77 5.90
C LYS A 192 27.05 -5.67 7.13
N SER A 193 26.51 -5.15 8.24
CA SER A 193 27.27 -4.99 9.48
C SER A 193 27.58 -6.32 10.20
N VAL A 194 26.73 -7.33 10.02
CA VAL A 194 26.90 -8.67 10.61
C VAL A 194 27.52 -9.67 9.65
N TYR A 195 27.51 -9.37 8.35
CA TYR A 195 27.97 -10.22 7.27
C TYR A 195 29.48 -10.48 7.31
N ARG A 196 29.88 -11.76 7.29
CA ARG A 196 31.30 -12.18 7.36
C ARG A 196 31.81 -12.94 6.13
N GLY A 197 31.18 -12.75 4.97
CA GLY A 197 31.53 -13.47 3.74
C GLY A 197 30.83 -14.82 3.59
N ASP A 198 29.89 -15.13 4.47
CA ASP A 198 29.06 -16.34 4.41
C ASP A 198 28.09 -16.32 3.21
N PRO A 199 27.53 -17.46 2.79
CA PRO A 199 26.51 -17.48 1.76
C PRO A 199 25.22 -16.77 2.20
N VAL A 200 24.61 -16.01 1.28
CA VAL A 200 23.30 -15.37 1.47
C VAL A 200 22.31 -15.94 0.46
N PHE A 201 21.21 -16.49 0.95
CA PHE A 201 20.13 -17.02 0.13
C PHE A 201 18.88 -16.18 0.29
N LYS A 202 18.26 -15.80 -0.83
CA LYS A 202 16.93 -15.19 -0.84
C LYS A 202 15.90 -16.30 -1.06
N LEU A 203 14.98 -16.45 -0.13
CA LEU A 203 13.91 -17.42 -0.17
C LEU A 203 12.56 -16.70 -0.05
N ASN A 204 11.62 -16.98 -0.94
CA ASN A 204 10.25 -16.45 -0.89
C ASN A 204 10.17 -14.93 -0.61
N GLN A 205 11.05 -14.16 -1.23
CA GLN A 205 11.03 -12.70 -1.15
C GLN A 205 9.97 -12.12 -2.07
N LEU A 206 9.06 -11.32 -1.51
CA LEU A 206 7.97 -10.69 -2.27
C LEU A 206 8.44 -9.53 -3.14
N ASP A 207 9.40 -8.75 -2.66
CA ASP A 207 9.93 -7.58 -3.38
C ASP A 207 11.38 -7.80 -3.79
N GLN A 208 11.59 -8.81 -4.63
CA GLN A 208 12.90 -9.19 -5.13
C GLN A 208 13.63 -8.00 -5.78
N PRO A 209 13.02 -7.18 -6.66
CA PRO A 209 13.74 -6.07 -7.29
C PRO A 209 14.31 -5.09 -6.27
N SER A 210 13.55 -4.75 -5.23
CA SER A 210 14.00 -3.86 -4.16
C SER A 210 15.13 -4.51 -3.35
N THR A 211 14.94 -5.74 -2.89
CA THR A 211 15.96 -6.48 -2.13
C THR A 211 17.27 -6.62 -2.92
N ASP A 212 17.20 -6.90 -4.22
CA ASP A 212 18.36 -7.10 -5.09
C ASP A 212 19.13 -5.80 -5.29
N MET A 213 18.40 -4.70 -5.52
CA MET A 213 18.99 -3.37 -5.61
C MET A 213 19.79 -3.03 -4.35
N TYR A 214 19.24 -3.28 -3.16
CA TYR A 214 19.93 -2.98 -1.91
C TYR A 214 21.08 -3.95 -1.60
N LEU A 215 20.94 -5.24 -1.89
CA LEU A 215 22.06 -6.20 -1.75
C LEU A 215 23.23 -5.82 -2.66
N ASN A 216 22.95 -5.41 -3.90
CA ASN A 216 23.95 -4.91 -4.83
C ASN A 216 24.59 -3.60 -4.33
N LYS A 217 23.79 -2.65 -3.83
CA LYS A 217 24.28 -1.40 -3.21
C LYS A 217 25.30 -1.66 -2.09
N TYR A 218 25.07 -2.68 -1.27
CA TYR A 218 25.97 -3.07 -0.17
C TYR A 218 27.01 -4.13 -0.55
N GLN A 219 27.10 -4.51 -1.83
CA GLN A 219 28.03 -5.52 -2.34
C GLN A 219 27.96 -6.84 -1.54
N ILE A 220 26.75 -7.33 -1.30
CA ILE A 220 26.51 -8.62 -0.65
C ILE A 220 26.16 -9.63 -1.75
N PRO A 221 26.99 -10.64 -2.03
CA PRO A 221 26.66 -11.67 -3.00
C PRO A 221 25.49 -12.50 -2.47
N PHE A 222 24.52 -12.79 -3.34
CA PHE A 222 23.33 -13.55 -2.97
C PHE A 222 22.94 -14.54 -4.06
N THR A 223 22.24 -15.60 -3.66
CA THR A 223 21.63 -16.57 -4.57
C THR A 223 20.13 -16.64 -4.31
N THR A 224 19.31 -16.60 -5.36
CA THR A 224 17.86 -16.83 -5.23
C THR A 224 17.59 -18.32 -5.20
N VAL A 225 16.77 -18.77 -4.26
CA VAL A 225 16.40 -20.18 -4.11
C VAL A 225 14.89 -20.31 -3.92
N ASP A 226 14.31 -21.33 -4.55
CA ASP A 226 12.86 -21.55 -4.54
C ASP A 226 12.39 -22.28 -3.28
N SER A 227 13.25 -23.13 -2.69
CA SER A 227 12.92 -23.91 -1.51
C SER A 227 14.14 -24.13 -0.61
N ILE A 228 13.88 -24.42 0.68
CA ILE A 228 14.92 -24.82 1.62
C ILE A 228 15.61 -26.14 1.18
N GLY A 229 14.88 -27.01 0.49
CA GLY A 229 15.41 -28.26 -0.07
C GLY A 229 16.61 -28.04 -1.01
N ASN A 230 16.61 -26.94 -1.78
CA ASN A 230 17.68 -26.63 -2.73
C ASN A 230 19.00 -26.23 -2.05
N ILE A 231 18.94 -25.83 -0.78
CA ILE A 231 20.11 -25.36 -0.01
C ILE A 231 20.46 -26.27 1.16
N THR A 232 19.75 -27.37 1.36
CA THR A 232 19.95 -28.27 2.51
C THR A 232 21.39 -28.75 2.64
N SER A 233 22.05 -29.09 1.54
CA SER A 233 23.47 -29.50 1.53
C SER A 233 24.42 -28.40 2.01
N GLN A 234 24.11 -27.13 1.72
CA GLN A 234 24.89 -25.96 2.13
C GLN A 234 24.59 -25.56 3.58
N LEU A 235 23.35 -25.78 4.05
CA LEU A 235 22.97 -25.58 5.45
C LEU A 235 23.63 -26.61 6.39
N ILE A 236 23.86 -27.83 5.89
CA ILE A 236 24.53 -28.91 6.63
C ILE A 236 26.06 -28.79 6.54
N ALA A 237 26.60 -28.08 5.55
CA ALA A 237 28.01 -27.75 5.53
C ALA A 237 28.33 -26.82 6.72
N GLN A 238 29.49 -27.00 7.37
CA GLN A 238 29.90 -26.33 8.63
C GLN A 238 30.09 -24.78 8.54
N ARG A 239 29.44 -24.09 7.61
CA ARG A 239 29.49 -22.64 7.48
C ARG A 239 28.16 -22.02 7.90
N PRO A 240 28.17 -20.88 8.61
CA PRO A 240 26.96 -20.11 8.81
C PRO A 240 26.39 -19.70 7.46
N VAL A 241 25.08 -19.62 7.38
CA VAL A 241 24.35 -19.21 6.18
C VAL A 241 23.31 -18.17 6.57
N TYR A 242 23.14 -17.14 5.74
CA TYR A 242 22.07 -16.16 5.92
C TYR A 242 20.93 -16.44 4.96
N ILE A 243 19.70 -16.51 5.47
CA ILE A 243 18.47 -16.63 4.70
C ILE A 243 17.69 -15.33 4.82
N LEU A 244 17.33 -14.76 3.68
CA LEU A 244 16.50 -13.57 3.55
C LEU A 244 15.11 -13.97 3.08
N THR A 245 14.09 -13.70 3.90
CA THR A 245 12.71 -14.12 3.60
C THR A 245 11.68 -13.08 4.01
N THR A 246 10.59 -12.96 3.24
CA THR A 246 9.43 -12.18 3.67
C THR A 246 8.54 -12.97 4.63
N PHE A 247 8.46 -14.29 4.44
CA PHE A 247 7.56 -15.17 5.18
C PHE A 247 8.30 -15.90 6.30
N ARG A 248 8.54 -15.18 7.40
CA ARG A 248 9.30 -15.69 8.56
C ARG A 248 8.74 -17.02 9.05
N LYS A 249 7.45 -17.09 9.41
CA LYS A 249 6.84 -18.29 9.99
C LYS A 249 7.03 -19.53 9.12
N ASN A 250 6.61 -19.45 7.85
CA ASN A 250 6.75 -20.58 6.91
C ASN A 250 8.22 -21.03 6.77
N THR A 251 9.16 -20.07 6.76
CA THR A 251 10.59 -20.38 6.65
C THR A 251 11.11 -21.06 7.91
N LEU A 252 10.69 -20.60 9.10
CA LEU A 252 11.07 -21.22 10.38
C LEU A 252 10.47 -22.63 10.50
N ASP A 253 9.19 -22.80 10.18
CA ASP A 253 8.52 -24.11 10.18
C ASP A 253 9.22 -25.11 9.25
N ASP A 254 9.78 -24.65 8.13
CA ASP A 254 10.56 -25.49 7.21
C ASP A 254 11.98 -25.77 7.72
N LEU A 255 12.61 -24.83 8.42
CA LEU A 255 13.92 -25.05 9.06
C LEU A 255 13.83 -26.00 10.26
N GLU A 256 12.76 -25.94 11.05
CA GLU A 256 12.54 -26.84 12.20
C GLU A 256 12.41 -28.32 11.80
N LYS A 257 12.01 -28.59 10.55
CA LYS A 257 11.95 -29.95 10.00
C LYS A 257 13.34 -30.54 9.70
N LEU A 258 14.38 -29.72 9.68
CA LEU A 258 15.76 -30.16 9.42
C LEU A 258 16.47 -30.49 10.73
N SER A 259 17.02 -31.70 10.84
CA SER A 259 17.83 -32.10 11.97
C SER A 259 19.27 -31.57 11.85
N GLY A 260 19.90 -31.26 13.00
CA GLY A 260 21.32 -30.89 13.04
C GLY A 260 21.63 -29.43 12.70
N ILE A 261 20.63 -28.55 12.66
CA ILE A 261 20.82 -27.11 12.52
C ILE A 261 20.23 -26.36 13.72
N THR A 262 20.83 -25.21 14.02
CA THR A 262 20.25 -24.16 14.86
C THR A 262 20.08 -22.91 14.02
N PHE A 263 19.11 -22.07 14.35
CA PHE A 263 18.90 -20.81 13.65
C PHE A 263 18.60 -19.68 14.63
N GLU A 264 19.02 -18.49 14.25
CA GLU A 264 18.84 -17.24 14.98
C GLU A 264 18.20 -16.22 14.04
N VAL A 265 17.07 -15.64 14.45
CA VAL A 265 16.46 -14.53 13.71
C VAL A 265 17.11 -13.23 14.17
N LEU A 266 17.81 -12.54 13.27
CA LEU A 266 18.57 -11.33 13.58
C LEU A 266 17.74 -10.05 13.49
N THR A 267 16.55 -10.13 12.87
CA THR A 267 15.63 -9.00 12.70
C THR A 267 14.54 -9.00 13.75
N ASN A 268 14.00 -7.81 14.05
CA ASN A 268 12.84 -7.66 14.93
C ASN A 268 11.60 -8.38 14.37
N ASP A 269 10.65 -8.69 15.27
CA ASP A 269 9.46 -9.49 14.95
C ASP A 269 8.61 -8.97 13.79
N TYR A 270 8.59 -7.66 13.58
CA TYR A 270 7.80 -7.01 12.55
C TYR A 270 8.71 -6.32 11.53
N THR A 271 9.47 -7.11 10.77
CA THR A 271 10.32 -6.63 9.66
C THR A 271 9.87 -7.29 8.35
N PHE A 272 9.78 -6.52 7.27
CA PHE A 272 9.39 -7.07 5.96
C PHE A 272 10.39 -8.11 5.46
N THR A 273 11.69 -7.79 5.48
CA THR A 273 12.74 -8.76 5.16
C THR A 273 13.33 -9.27 6.45
N ASN A 274 13.15 -10.56 6.71
CA ASN A 274 13.71 -11.23 7.86
C ASN A 274 15.08 -11.80 7.51
N ILE A 275 16.04 -11.59 8.41
CA ILE A 275 17.39 -12.15 8.29
C ILE A 275 17.48 -13.30 9.29
N ILE A 276 17.63 -14.51 8.78
CA ILE A 276 17.78 -15.71 9.58
C ILE A 276 19.19 -16.22 9.38
N ARG A 277 19.95 -16.34 10.46
CA ARG A 277 21.27 -16.95 10.46
C ARG A 277 21.12 -18.41 10.85
N VAL A 278 21.54 -19.32 9.97
CA VAL A 278 21.52 -20.76 10.21
C VAL A 278 22.94 -21.24 10.49
N ILE A 279 23.11 -22.08 11.51
CA ILE A 279 24.38 -22.60 11.97
C ILE A 279 24.21 -24.11 12.22
N GLN A 280 25.15 -24.94 11.78
CA GLN A 280 25.11 -26.36 12.09
C GLN A 280 25.30 -26.59 13.59
N THR A 281 24.48 -27.46 14.18
CA THR A 281 24.69 -27.92 15.55
C THR A 281 25.90 -28.84 15.57
N PRO A 282 26.96 -28.56 16.36
CA PRO A 282 28.04 -29.51 16.51
C PRO A 282 27.48 -30.80 17.12
N VAL A 283 27.60 -31.91 16.39
CA VAL A 283 27.33 -33.24 16.95
C VAL A 283 28.35 -33.45 18.06
N ARG A 284 27.88 -33.43 19.32
CA ARG A 284 28.70 -33.77 20.48
C ARG A 284 28.91 -35.28 20.55
#